data_AF-A0AAU9LP25-F1
#
_entry.id   AF-A0AAU9LP25-F1
#
_cell.length_a   1.000
_cell.length_b   1.000
_cell.length_c   1.000
_cell.angle_alpha   90.00
_cell.angle_beta   90.00
_cell.angle_gamma   90.00
#
_symmetry.space_group_name_H-M   'P 1'
#
loop_
_entity.id
_entity.type
_entity.pdbx_description
1 polymer ?
#
loop_
_entity_poly.entity_id
_entity_poly.type
_entity_poly.pdbx_seq_one_letter_code
_entity_poly.pdbx_strand_id
1 'polypeptide(L)'
;MVMSIGWNPYFNNTEKTIEPWLLHKFDKDFYGEELHLLVVGYIRPETNFPSLESLIAKIHEDGKRAENALELPLYAKYKDEMYFKSIARGQNSHL
;
A
#
# COMPACT_ATOMS: atom_id res chain seq x y z
N MET A 1 1.95 4.51 2.22
CA MET A 1 2.01 3.56 1.08
C MET A 1 0.79 3.76 0.21
N VAL A 2 0.85 3.32 -1.04
CA VAL A 2 -0.34 3.07 -1.88
C VAL A 2 -0.36 1.60 -2.25
N MET A 3 -1.52 1.03 -2.54
CA MET A 3 -1.64 -0.40 -2.77
C MET A 3 -2.62 -0.68 -3.90
N SER A 4 -2.18 -1.45 -4.89
CA SER A 4 -3.07 -2.01 -5.91
C SER A 4 -3.68 -3.30 -5.37
N ILE A 5 -4.99 -3.47 -5.55
CA ILE A 5 -5.69 -4.72 -5.25
C ILE A 5 -6.46 -5.08 -6.51
N GLY A 6 -6.07 -6.18 -7.15
CA GLY A 6 -6.56 -6.53 -8.48
C GLY A 6 -6.64 -8.02 -8.71
N TRP A 7 -7.04 -8.38 -9.93
CA TRP A 7 -6.98 -9.76 -10.41
C TRP A 7 -5.81 -9.90 -11.36
N ASN A 8 -5.00 -10.94 -11.20
CA ASN A 8 -3.92 -11.21 -12.14
C ASN A 8 -4.47 -12.04 -13.32
N PRO A 9 -4.57 -11.47 -14.55
CA PRO A 9 -5.15 -12.19 -15.68
C PRO A 9 -4.21 -13.22 -16.32
N TYR A 10 -2.92 -13.25 -15.94
CA TYR A 10 -1.90 -14.09 -16.56
C TYR A 10 -1.75 -15.46 -15.92
N PHE A 11 -2.13 -15.57 -14.65
CA PHE A 11 -2.28 -16.83 -13.97
C PHE A 11 -3.78 -17.07 -13.94
N ASN A 12 -4.25 -18.22 -14.42
CA ASN A 12 -5.67 -18.60 -14.49
C ASN A 12 -6.32 -18.77 -13.09
N ASN A 13 -5.89 -17.98 -12.10
CA ASN A 13 -6.14 -18.08 -10.69
C ASN A 13 -7.29 -17.15 -10.28
N THR A 14 -8.16 -17.70 -9.45
CA THR A 14 -9.32 -17.08 -8.81
C THR A 14 -8.95 -16.23 -7.58
N GLU A 15 -7.74 -15.68 -7.52
CA GLU A 15 -7.22 -15.00 -6.34
C GLU A 15 -6.82 -13.56 -6.64
N LYS A 16 -7.14 -12.66 -5.69
CA LYS A 16 -6.77 -11.25 -5.78
C LYS A 16 -5.30 -11.08 -5.43
N THR A 17 -4.60 -10.24 -6.19
CA THR A 17 -3.26 -9.77 -5.87
C THR A 17 -3.31 -8.51 -5.02
N ILE A 18 -2.31 -8.35 -4.17
CA ILE A 18 -2.11 -7.16 -3.33
C ILE A 18 -0.68 -6.70 -3.53
N GLU A 19 -0.52 -5.48 -4.06
CA GLU A 19 0.77 -4.94 -4.48
C GLU A 19 0.98 -3.56 -3.83
N PRO A 20 1.61 -3.52 -2.64
CA PRO A 20 1.91 -2.26 -1.96
C PRO A 20 3.16 -1.60 -2.53
N TRP A 21 3.06 -0.30 -2.82
CA TRP A 21 4.20 0.59 -3.02
C TRP A 21 4.43 1.43 -1.76
N LEU A 22 5.53 1.14 -1.08
CA LEU A 22 5.98 1.92 0.07
C LEU A 22 6.52 3.27 -0.42
N LEU A 23 5.92 4.36 0.06
CA LEU A 23 6.31 5.74 -0.25
C LEU A 23 7.55 6.13 0.58
N HIS A 24 8.59 5.32 0.47
CA HIS A 24 9.86 5.47 1.15
C HIS A 24 10.95 4.87 0.26
N LYS A 25 12.09 5.56 0.16
CA LYS A 25 13.24 5.06 -0.59
C LYS A 25 14.09 4.19 0.33
N PHE A 26 14.16 2.89 0.02
CA PHE A 26 15.04 1.95 0.70
C PHE A 26 16.37 1.85 -0.05
N ASP A 27 17.46 1.63 0.69
CA ASP A 27 18.79 1.43 0.11
C ASP A 27 19.04 -0.01 -0.35
N LYS A 28 18.20 -0.96 0.08
CA LYS A 28 18.29 -2.39 -0.22
C LYS A 28 16.90 -3.01 -0.29
N ASP A 29 16.82 -4.14 -0.98
CA ASP A 29 15.62 -4.98 -0.99
C ASP A 29 15.43 -5.68 0.37
N PHE A 30 14.18 -6.05 0.66
CA PHE A 30 13.75 -6.69 1.91
C PHE A 30 12.92 -7.96 1.65
N TYR A 31 13.29 -8.74 0.63
CA TYR A 31 12.64 -10.02 0.35
C TYR A 31 12.77 -10.99 1.55
N GLY A 32 11.67 -11.64 1.90
CA GLY A 32 11.60 -12.57 3.04
C GLY A 32 11.24 -11.90 4.37
N GLU A 33 11.26 -10.56 4.42
CA GLU A 33 10.81 -9.81 5.61
C GLU A 33 9.28 -9.76 5.70
N GLU A 34 8.76 -9.65 6.93
CA GLU A 34 7.34 -9.49 7.18
C GLU A 34 6.90 -8.03 6.98
N LEU A 35 5.86 -7.82 6.17
CA LEU A 35 5.32 -6.50 5.89
C LEU A 35 3.96 -6.31 6.59
N HIS A 36 3.93 -5.44 7.58
CA HIS A 36 2.69 -5.05 8.26
C HIS A 36 2.08 -3.82 7.59
N LEU A 37 0.82 -3.92 7.17
CA LEU A 37 0.12 -2.86 6.45
C LEU A 37 -1.21 -2.53 7.13
N LEU A 38 -1.62 -1.26 7.03
CA LEU A 38 -2.94 -0.80 7.43
C LEU A 38 -3.57 0.00 6.28
N VAL A 39 -4.70 -0.47 5.77
CA VAL A 39 -5.45 0.20 4.71
C VAL A 39 -6.46 1.13 5.35
N VAL A 40 -6.31 2.44 5.11
CA VAL A 40 -7.09 3.48 5.80
C VAL A 40 -8.00 4.29 4.87
N GLY A 41 -7.91 4.07 3.56
CA GLY A 41 -8.68 4.82 2.58
C GLY A 41 -8.61 4.21 1.18
N TYR A 42 -9.53 4.66 0.32
CA TYR A 42 -9.65 4.24 -1.07
C TYR A 42 -9.38 5.43 -2.00
N ILE A 43 -8.55 5.23 -3.03
CA ILE A 43 -8.16 6.30 -3.97
C ILE A 43 -9.04 6.28 -5.22
N ARG A 44 -9.14 5.13 -5.90
CA ARG A 44 -9.87 4.97 -7.17
C ARG A 44 -10.05 3.48 -7.55
N PRO A 45 -10.94 3.16 -8.50
CA PRO A 45 -11.00 1.83 -9.10
C PRO A 45 -9.83 1.58 -10.06
N GLU A 46 -9.68 0.31 -10.45
CA GLU A 46 -8.85 -0.08 -11.59
C GLU A 46 -9.31 0.66 -12.85
N THR A 47 -8.38 1.01 -13.72
CA THR A 47 -8.66 1.79 -14.93
C THR A 47 -7.70 1.38 -16.01
N ASN A 48 -8.20 1.29 -17.25
CA ASN A 48 -7.37 1.05 -18.41
C ASN A 48 -6.67 2.34 -18.83
N PHE A 49 -5.38 2.23 -19.16
CA PHE A 49 -4.56 3.36 -19.58
C PHE A 49 -4.19 3.22 -21.07
N PRO A 50 -4.32 4.29 -21.87
CA PRO A 50 -4.01 4.23 -23.30
C PRO A 50 -2.49 4.12 -23.58
N SER A 51 -1.64 4.37 -22.59
CA SER A 51 -0.18 4.26 -22.71
C SER A 51 0.51 3.99 -21.38
N LEU A 52 1.73 3.46 -21.44
CA LEU A 52 2.59 3.27 -20.26
C LEU A 52 2.83 4.60 -19.53
N GLU A 53 3.07 5.69 -20.26
CA GLU A 53 3.26 7.02 -19.67
C GLU A 53 2.04 7.48 -18.87
N SER A 54 0.83 7.26 -19.40
CA SER A 54 -0.40 7.62 -18.69
C SER A 54 -0.62 6.77 -17.43
N LEU A 55 -0.18 5.51 -17.44
CA LEU A 55 -0.18 4.64 -16.27
C LEU A 55 0.81 5.14 -15.20
N ILE A 56 2.07 5.40 -15.59
CA ILE A 56 3.11 5.89 -14.68
C ILE A 56 2.69 7.22 -14.05
N ALA A 57 2.21 8.16 -14.87
CA ALA A 57 1.73 9.45 -14.41
C ALA A 57 0.60 9.28 -13.39
N LYS A 58 -0.31 8.33 -13.62
CA LYS A 58 -1.40 8.07 -12.69
C LYS A 58 -0.93 7.45 -11.38
N ILE A 59 0.01 6.50 -11.42
CA ILE A 59 0.60 5.89 -10.22
C ILE A 59 1.27 6.96 -9.35
N HIS A 60 2.03 7.87 -9.95
CA HIS A 60 2.67 8.98 -9.22
C HIS A 60 1.64 9.96 -8.64
N GLU A 61 0.56 10.24 -9.37
CA GLU A 61 -0.55 11.06 -8.87
C GLU A 61 -1.22 10.40 -7.66
N ASP A 62 -1.49 9.09 -7.72
CA ASP A 62 -2.07 8.33 -6.62
C ASP A 62 -1.13 8.33 -5.39
N GLY A 63 0.17 8.18 -5.60
CA GLY A 63 1.21 8.34 -4.57
C GLY A 63 1.14 9.69 -3.87
N LYS A 64 1.18 10.78 -4.64
CA LYS A 64 1.11 12.15 -4.10
C LYS A 64 -0.21 12.44 -3.39
N ARG A 65 -1.33 11.91 -3.89
CA ARG A 65 -2.63 12.00 -3.21
C ARG A 65 -2.60 11.31 -1.85
N ALA A 66 -1.99 10.12 -1.77
CA ALA A 66 -1.85 9.40 -0.52
C ALA A 66 -0.93 10.11 0.47
N GLU A 67 0.21 10.66 0.03
CA GLU A 67 1.08 11.47 0.89
C GLU A 67 0.30 12.62 1.53
N ASN A 68 -0.39 13.42 0.72
CA ASN A 68 -1.18 14.54 1.22
C ASN A 68 -2.33 14.11 2.13
N ALA A 69 -3.02 13.02 1.80
CA ALA A 69 -4.13 12.52 2.60
C ALA A 69 -3.64 12.01 3.97
N LEU A 70 -2.53 11.29 4.01
CA LEU A 70 -1.99 10.70 5.25
C LEU A 70 -1.55 11.75 6.28
N GLU A 71 -1.30 13.00 5.87
CA GLU A 71 -1.04 14.13 6.77
C GLU A 71 -2.31 14.72 7.41
N LEU A 72 -3.51 14.43 6.88
CA LEU A 72 -4.75 14.92 7.47
C LEU A 72 -5.00 14.25 8.82
N PRO A 73 -5.50 14.97 9.85
CA PRO A 73 -5.76 14.40 11.18
C PRO A 73 -6.62 13.12 11.17
N LEU A 74 -7.53 13.01 10.21
CA LEU A 74 -8.37 11.82 10.01
C LEU A 74 -7.54 10.54 9.81
N TYR A 75 -6.40 10.64 9.12
CA TYR A 75 -5.55 9.51 8.76
C TYR A 75 -4.23 9.47 9.56
N ALA A 76 -3.66 10.64 9.88
CA ALA A 76 -2.39 10.75 10.60
C ALA A 76 -2.38 9.99 11.94
N LYS A 77 -3.54 9.92 12.61
CA LYS A 77 -3.73 9.16 13.86
C LYS A 77 -3.35 7.68 13.76
N TYR A 78 -3.41 7.10 12.57
CA TYR A 78 -3.10 5.68 12.36
C TYR A 78 -1.60 5.39 12.30
N LYS A 79 -0.73 6.41 12.23
CA LYS A 79 0.73 6.24 12.30
C LYS A 79 1.18 5.68 13.66
N ASP A 80 0.44 6.02 14.71
CA ASP A 80 0.70 5.65 16.10
C ASP A 80 -0.23 4.54 16.62
N GLU A 81 -0.89 3.81 15.71
CA GLU A 81 -1.87 2.78 16.03
C GLU A 81 -1.24 1.63 16.82
N MET A 82 -2.02 1.02 17.72
CA MET A 82 -1.52 0.04 18.69
C MET A 82 -0.98 -1.23 18.01
N TYR A 83 -1.52 -1.62 16.86
CA TYR A 83 -1.03 -2.71 16.01
C TYR A 83 0.46 -2.58 15.78
N PHE A 84 0.94 -1.48 15.19
CA PHE A 84 2.37 -1.29 14.91
C PHE A 84 3.21 -1.26 16.19
N LYS A 85 2.68 -0.70 17.29
CA LYS A 85 3.35 -0.70 18.59
C LYS A 85 3.47 -2.09 19.21
N SER A 86 2.50 -2.96 18.98
CA SER A 86 2.50 -4.34 19.51
C SER A 86 3.52 -5.23 18.78
N ILE A 87 3.61 -5.08 17.45
CA ILE A 87 4.62 -5.75 16.61
C ILE A 87 6.04 -5.32 17.05
N ALA A 88 6.28 -4.02 17.19
CA ALA A 88 7.59 -3.50 17.61
C ALA A 88 8.04 -3.99 19.00
N ARG A 89 7.11 -4.43 19.86
CA ARG A 89 7.38 -4.96 21.20
C ARG A 89 7.55 -6.48 21.23
N GLY A 90 7.48 -7.17 20.08
CA GLY A 90 7.55 -8.64 20.00
C GLY A 90 6.36 -9.33 20.66
N GLN A 91 5.25 -8.61 20.89
CA GLN A 91 4.04 -9.13 21.50
C GLN A 91 3.06 -9.54 20.39
N ASN A 92 3.42 -10.55 19.60
CA ASN A 92 2.51 -11.18 18.65
C ASN A 92 1.45 -11.96 19.43
N SER A 93 0.37 -11.29 19.79
CA SER A 93 -0.79 -11.88 20.45
C SER A 93 -2.01 -11.90 19.53
N HIS A 94 -1.82 -12.16 18.23
CA HIS A 94 -2.93 -12.43 17.29
C HIS A 94 -2.65 -13.72 16.51
N LEU A 95 -2.67 -14.83 17.27
CA LEU A 95 -3.28 -16.11 16.88
C LEU A 95 -4.06 -16.63 18.09
#